data_AF-A0A6A8LUS4-F1
#
_entry.id   AF-A0A6A8LUS4-F1
#
_cell.length_a   1.000
_cell.length_b   1.000
_cell.length_c   1.000
_cell.angle_alpha   90.00
_cell.angle_beta   90.00
_cell.angle_gamma   90.00
#
_symmetry.space_group_name_H-M   'P 1'
#
loop_
_entity.id
_entity.type
_entity.pdbx_description
1 polymer ?
#
loop_
_entity_poly.entity_id
_entity_poly.type
_entity_poly.pdbx_seq_one_letter_code
_entity_poly.pdbx_strand_id
1 'polypeptide(L)'
;GVLVAVEPWNFPFYQIARVFAPNFIIGNPMILKDASNCPASAQAFADAVLEAGAPEGSLNNMFISYDQVAKAIADKRVSGVCLTGSERGGMSVAAEAGKSLKK
;
A
#
# COMPACT_ATOMS: atom_id res chain seq x y z
N GLY A 1 -5.69 -6.09 -10.29
CA GLY A 1 -6.56 -4.98 -9.87
C GLY A 1 -5.85 -4.12 -8.84
N VAL A 2 -6.53 -3.13 -8.25
CA VAL A 2 -5.91 -2.21 -7.29
C VAL A 2 -5.56 -2.94 -6.00
N LEU A 3 -4.37 -2.70 -5.45
CA LEU A 3 -3.93 -3.25 -4.17
C LEU A 3 -3.77 -2.14 -3.13
N VAL A 4 -4.02 -2.47 -1.86
CA VAL A 4 -3.67 -1.61 -0.73
C VAL A 4 -2.44 -2.21 -0.04
N ALA A 5 -1.40 -1.42 0.18
CA ALA A 5 -0.20 -1.84 0.90
C ALA A 5 -0.01 -1.02 2.17
N VAL A 6 0.21 -1.70 3.30
CA VAL A 6 0.55 -1.09 4.59
C VAL A 6 1.97 -1.48 4.98
N GLU A 7 2.90 -0.53 4.90
CA GLU A 7 4.32 -0.81 5.13
C GLU A 7 4.88 -0.19 6.43
N PRO A 8 5.98 -0.75 6.98
CA PRO A 8 6.57 -0.34 8.25
C PRO A 8 7.80 0.55 8.06
N TRP A 9 8.16 1.25 9.13
CA TRP A 9 9.22 2.26 9.15
C TRP A 9 10.66 1.73 9.02
N ASN A 10 10.90 0.44 9.25
CA ASN A 10 12.26 -0.07 9.48
C ASN A 10 13.11 -0.17 8.20
N PHE A 11 12.47 -0.28 7.02
CA PHE A 11 13.15 -0.18 5.73
C PHE A 11 12.27 0.57 4.73
N PRO A 12 12.20 1.91 4.83
CA PRO A 12 11.14 2.70 4.21
C PRO A 12 11.15 2.66 2.68
N PHE A 13 12.27 2.34 2.03
CA PHE A 13 12.31 2.14 0.58
C PHE A 13 12.14 0.68 0.19
N TYR A 14 12.85 -0.23 0.88
CA TYR A 14 12.85 -1.64 0.53
C TYR A 14 11.49 -2.30 0.74
N GLN A 15 10.76 -1.94 1.81
CA GLN A 15 9.43 -2.52 2.06
C GLN A 15 8.45 -2.13 0.96
N ILE A 16 8.44 -0.86 0.56
CA ILE A 16 7.63 -0.38 -0.57
C ILE A 16 8.04 -1.12 -1.85
N ALA A 17 9.33 -1.15 -2.19
CA ALA A 17 9.81 -1.78 -3.41
C ALA A 17 9.47 -3.27 -3.48
N ARG A 18 9.59 -4.00 -2.36
CA ARG A 18 9.33 -5.44 -2.26
C ARG A 18 7.89 -5.79 -2.64
N VAL A 19 6.93 -4.93 -2.33
CA VAL A 19 5.51 -5.14 -2.67
C VAL A 19 5.13 -4.49 -4.00
N PHE A 20 5.62 -3.27 -4.25
CA PHE A 20 5.27 -2.50 -5.44
C PHE A 20 5.84 -3.10 -6.71
N ALA A 21 7.15 -3.38 -6.77
CA ALA A 21 7.82 -3.80 -8.00
C ALA A 21 7.20 -5.05 -8.65
N PRO A 22 6.99 -6.19 -7.96
CA PRO A 22 6.40 -7.36 -8.60
C PRO A 22 4.94 -7.13 -9.03
N ASN A 23 4.17 -6.34 -8.27
CA ASN A 23 2.77 -6.05 -8.59
C ASN A 23 2.63 -5.08 -9.76
N PHE A 24 3.50 -4.09 -9.84
CA PHE A 24 3.56 -3.15 -10.94
C PHE A 24 3.91 -3.85 -12.26
N ILE A 25 4.91 -4.76 -12.24
CA ILE A 25 5.33 -5.54 -13.42
C ILE A 25 4.17 -6.35 -14.01
N ILE A 26 3.26 -6.85 -13.17
CA ILE A 26 2.08 -7.60 -13.63
C ILE A 26 0.84 -6.72 -13.85
N GLY A 27 1.00 -5.39 -13.82
CA GLY A 27 -0.05 -4.42 -14.17
C GLY A 27 -1.01 -4.06 -13.04
N ASN A 28 -0.66 -4.29 -11.77
CA ASN A 28 -1.49 -3.90 -10.62
C ASN A 28 -1.05 -2.52 -10.09
N PRO A 29 -1.92 -1.51 -10.12
CA PRO A 29 -1.67 -0.25 -9.41
C PRO A 29 -1.83 -0.45 -7.89
N MET A 30 -1.17 0.39 -7.11
CA MET A 30 -1.10 0.26 -5.66
C MET A 30 -1.43 1.57 -4.93
N ILE A 31 -2.22 1.46 -3.87
CA ILE A 31 -2.40 2.49 -2.84
C ILE A 31 -1.45 2.15 -1.70
N LEU A 32 -0.54 3.06 -1.38
CA LEU A 32 0.43 2.90 -0.31
C LEU A 32 0.00 3.70 0.92
N LYS A 33 0.00 3.04 2.07
CA LYS A 33 0.06 3.66 3.39
C LYS A 33 1.36 3.21 4.04
N ASP A 34 2.33 4.11 4.18
CA ASP A 34 3.56 3.82 4.93
C ASP A 34 3.40 4.18 6.42
N ALA A 35 4.43 3.96 7.23
CA ALA A 35 4.50 4.41 8.60
C ALA A 35 4.50 5.94 8.68
N SER A 36 3.72 6.50 9.61
CA SER A 36 3.49 7.94 9.74
C SER A 36 4.73 8.74 10.14
N ASN A 37 5.80 8.07 10.59
CA ASN A 37 7.10 8.64 10.90
C ASN A 37 8.08 8.60 9.71
N CYS A 38 7.70 8.01 8.56
CA CYS A 38 8.48 7.98 7.33
C CYS A 38 7.82 8.75 6.15
N PRO A 39 7.11 9.88 6.37
CA PRO A 39 6.24 10.45 5.34
C PRO A 39 7.00 10.95 4.10
N ALA A 40 8.18 11.55 4.30
CA ALA A 40 9.01 12.04 3.20
C ALA A 40 9.63 10.90 2.40
N SER A 41 10.00 9.79 3.04
CA SER A 41 10.55 8.63 2.35
C SER A 41 9.50 7.96 1.47
N ALA A 42 8.27 7.79 1.98
CA ALA A 42 7.15 7.25 1.21
C ALA A 42 6.81 8.12 -0.01
N GLN A 43 6.78 9.44 0.18
CA GLN A 43 6.50 10.37 -0.93
C GLN A 43 7.62 10.37 -1.96
N ALA A 44 8.88 10.44 -1.52
CA ALA A 44 10.04 10.41 -2.42
C ALA A 44 10.07 9.13 -3.28
N PHE A 45 9.66 7.98 -2.73
CA PHE A 45 9.54 6.75 -3.52
C PHE A 45 8.44 6.87 -4.58
N ALA A 46 7.27 7.38 -4.24
CA ALA A 46 6.18 7.59 -5.20
C ALA A 46 6.54 8.58 -6.30
N ASP A 47 7.23 9.66 -5.95
CA ASP A 47 7.71 10.66 -6.91
C ASP A 47 8.74 10.02 -7.86
N ALA A 48 9.71 9.25 -7.33
CA ALA A 48 10.69 8.54 -8.14
C ALA A 48 10.06 7.54 -9.13
N VAL A 49 8.95 6.91 -8.77
CA VAL A 49 8.18 6.03 -9.68
C VAL A 49 7.61 6.81 -10.86
N LEU A 50 7.07 8.01 -10.62
CA LEU A 50 6.57 8.89 -11.69
C LEU A 50 7.70 9.47 -12.54
N GLU A 51 8.80 9.91 -11.92
CA GLU A 51 9.99 10.41 -12.61
C GLU A 51 10.63 9.36 -13.52
N ALA A 52 10.56 8.08 -13.13
CA ALA A 52 11.01 6.95 -13.95
C ALA A 52 10.10 6.69 -15.18
N GLY A 53 9.00 7.42 -15.33
CA GLY A 53 8.08 7.32 -16.47
C GLY A 53 6.96 6.31 -16.30
N ALA A 54 6.69 5.83 -15.07
CA ALA A 54 5.54 4.99 -14.82
C ALA A 54 4.22 5.75 -15.08
N PRO A 55 3.17 5.09 -15.57
CA PRO A 55 1.86 5.72 -15.74
C PRO A 55 1.35 6.34 -14.43
N GLU A 56 0.62 7.46 -14.54
CA GLU A 56 -0.02 8.08 -13.38
C GLU A 56 -0.92 7.08 -12.66
N GLY A 57 -0.83 7.05 -11.32
CA GLY A 57 -1.59 6.13 -10.49
C GLY A 57 -1.00 4.72 -10.38
N SER A 58 0.19 4.45 -10.93
CA SER A 58 0.92 3.19 -10.71
C SER A 58 1.16 2.94 -9.21
N LEU A 59 1.61 3.98 -8.50
CA LEU A 59 1.74 3.99 -7.05
C LEU A 59 1.16 5.31 -6.51
N ASN A 60 0.15 5.23 -5.66
CA ASN A 60 -0.42 6.38 -4.98
C ASN A 60 -0.06 6.32 -3.50
N ASN A 61 0.88 7.16 -3.05
CA ASN A 61 1.16 7.35 -1.63
C ASN A 61 0.02 8.15 -0.96
N MET A 62 -0.57 7.60 0.10
CA MET A 62 -1.66 8.23 0.83
C MET A 62 -1.34 8.29 2.33
N PHE A 63 -1.45 9.49 2.89
CA PHE A 63 -1.31 9.74 4.33
C PHE A 63 -2.61 9.44 5.08
N ILE A 64 -2.97 8.15 5.13
CA ILE A 64 -4.26 7.69 5.65
C ILE A 64 -4.15 6.93 6.97
N SER A 65 -5.19 7.03 7.80
CA SER A 65 -5.34 6.27 9.04
C SER A 65 -5.70 4.80 8.77
N TYR A 66 -5.59 3.94 9.79
CA TYR A 66 -6.06 2.55 9.67
C TYR A 66 -7.57 2.44 9.38
N ASP A 67 -8.39 3.37 9.88
CA ASP A 67 -9.83 3.41 9.55
C ASP A 67 -10.07 3.73 8.07
N GLN A 68 -9.24 4.61 7.50
CA GLN A 68 -9.27 4.91 6.07
C GLN A 68 -8.71 3.76 5.22
N VAL A 69 -7.70 3.03 5.72
CA VAL A 69 -7.24 1.76 5.11
C VAL A 69 -8.38 0.74 5.09
N ALA A 70 -9.14 0.58 6.18
CA ALA A 70 -10.28 -0.32 6.21
C ALA A 70 -11.35 0.05 5.17
N LYS A 71 -11.65 1.35 5.02
CA LYS A 71 -12.55 1.84 3.97
C LYS A 71 -12.01 1.56 2.56
N ALA A 72 -10.70 1.68 2.35
CA ALA A 72 -10.06 1.36 1.07
C ALA A 72 -10.17 -0.14 0.77
N ILE A 73 -9.90 -1.01 1.75
CA ILE A 73 -10.05 -2.47 1.62
C ILE A 73 -11.50 -2.84 1.27
N ALA A 74 -12.49 -2.17 1.87
CA ALA A 74 -13.91 -2.42 1.59
C ALA A 74 -14.38 -1.94 0.19
N ASP A 75 -13.60 -1.11 -0.50
CA ASP A 75 -13.97 -0.63 -1.84
C ASP A 75 -13.98 -1.78 -2.86
N LYS A 76 -15.03 -1.84 -3.69
CA LYS A 76 -15.18 -2.87 -4.72
C LYS A 76 -14.08 -2.85 -5.79
N ARG A 77 -13.39 -1.71 -5.97
CA ARG A 77 -12.27 -1.55 -6.93
C ARG A 77 -10.97 -2.18 -6.42
N VAL A 78 -10.82 -2.31 -5.09
CA VAL A 78 -9.65 -2.97 -4.49
C VAL A 78 -9.80 -4.47 -4.61
N SER A 79 -8.74 -5.14 -5.06
CA SER A 79 -8.70 -6.59 -5.30
C SER A 79 -7.96 -7.35 -4.21
N GLY A 80 -7.10 -6.68 -3.46
CA GLY A 80 -6.30 -7.31 -2.42
C GLY A 80 -5.57 -6.33 -1.53
N VAL A 81 -4.96 -6.86 -0.47
CA VAL A 81 -4.21 -6.07 0.52
C VAL A 81 -2.97 -6.81 0.99
N CYS A 82 -1.89 -6.08 1.21
CA CYS A 82 -0.72 -6.58 1.92
C CYS A 82 -0.39 -5.70 3.12
N LEU A 83 0.16 -6.31 4.16
CA LEU A 83 0.66 -5.60 5.33
C LEU A 83 1.98 -6.20 5.78
N THR A 84 2.93 -5.33 6.07
CA THR A 84 4.10 -5.64 6.88
C THR A 84 4.14 -4.68 8.06
N GLY A 85 4.13 -5.17 9.29
CA GLY A 85 4.05 -4.30 10.47
C GLY A 85 3.72 -5.04 11.75
N SER A 86 3.17 -4.31 12.71
CA SER A 86 2.79 -4.85 14.03
C SER A 86 1.66 -5.88 13.93
N GLU A 87 1.61 -6.82 14.88
CA GLU A 87 0.52 -7.80 15.02
C GLU A 87 -0.87 -7.15 15.06
N ARG A 88 -1.02 -6.07 15.83
CA ARG A 88 -2.27 -5.29 15.90
C ARG A 88 -2.72 -4.78 14.53
N GLY A 89 -1.79 -4.22 13.77
CA GLY A 89 -2.05 -3.77 12.39
C GLY A 89 -2.45 -4.93 11.48
N GLY A 90 -1.71 -6.04 11.57
CA GLY A 90 -2.00 -7.26 10.80
C GLY A 90 -3.37 -7.86 11.10
N MET A 91 -3.74 -7.98 12.37
CA MET A 91 -5.07 -8.46 12.78
C MET A 91 -6.18 -7.57 12.22
N SER A 92 -6.04 -6.25 12.32
CA SER A 92 -7.04 -5.30 11.83
C SER A 92 -7.21 -5.37 10.30
N VAL A 93 -6.10 -5.42 9.56
CA VAL A 93 -6.13 -5.49 8.10
C VAL A 93 -6.67 -6.84 7.63
N ALA A 94 -6.23 -7.95 8.23
CA ALA A 94 -6.69 -9.29 7.88
C ALA A 94 -8.19 -9.48 8.15
N ALA A 95 -8.70 -8.92 9.26
CA ALA A 95 -10.13 -8.96 9.57
C ALA A 95 -10.97 -8.25 8.51
N GLU A 96 -10.56 -7.05 8.09
CA GLU A 96 -11.29 -6.30 7.06
C GLU A 96 -11.17 -6.95 5.68
N ALA A 97 -9.99 -7.48 5.34
CA ALA A 97 -9.76 -8.22 4.10
C ALA A 97 -10.69 -9.45 4.00
N GLY A 98 -10.77 -10.24 5.08
CA GLY A 98 -11.64 -11.41 5.15
C GLY A 98 -13.12 -11.04 5.05
N LYS A 99 -13.55 -9.99 5.75
CA LYS A 99 -14.93 -9.47 5.67
C LYS A 99 -15.29 -9.01 4.26
N SER A 100 -14.34 -8.40 3.56
CA SER A 100 -14.52 -7.83 2.22
C SER A 100 -14.15 -8.77 1.07
N LEU A 101 -13.87 -10.05 1.37
CA LEU A 101 -13.47 -11.10 0.42
C LEU A 101 -12.27 -10.68 -0.47
N LYS A 102 -11.30 -9.99 0.13
CA LYS A 102 -10.06 -9.55 -0.53
C LYS A 102 -8.95 -10.57 -0.29
N LYS A 103 -8.08 -10.74 -1.29
CA LYS A 103 -6.88 -11.58 -1.18
C LYS A 103 -5.72 -10.85 -0.55
#